data_AF-A0A6G6Y343-F1
#
_entry.id   AF-A0A6G6Y343-F1
#
_cell.length_a   1.000
_cell.length_b   1.000
_cell.length_c   1.000
_cell.angle_alpha   90.00
_cell.angle_beta   90.00
_cell.angle_gamma   90.00
#
_symmetry.space_group_name_H-M   'P 1'
#
loop_
_entity.id
_entity.type
_entity.pdbx_description
1 polymer ?
#
loop_
_entity_poly.entity_id
_entity_poly.type
_entity_poly.pdbx_seq_one_letter_code
_entity_poly.pdbx_strand_id
1 'polypeptide(L)'
;MFAHYDLTDRASYRAMLEAHAEVLLRLEAQLDHCAELVIDDWSERKRTALLNEDRHDLGMVRLPIQGKAVIGHVTSTGVSTAPLESGRIRQLLNNEEPARQKAAIAGTLYVLEGSRLGGRFLARRLPPDFPRRYLDADQPADKWRKFLEKFDALLYQQALLDSAAEAAVEAFAAFERSGRKWLMKAK
;
A
#
# COMPACT_ATOMS: atom_id res chain seq x y z
N MET A 1 -14.39 -1.96 4.94
CA MET A 1 -13.84 -0.61 4.73
C MET A 1 -13.98 -0.11 3.29
N PHE A 2 -13.53 -0.85 2.26
CA PHE A 2 -13.71 -0.41 0.86
C PHE A 2 -15.10 -0.72 0.26
N ALA A 3 -15.91 -1.51 0.95
CA ALA A 3 -17.31 -1.77 0.59
C ALA A 3 -18.21 -0.52 0.62
N HIS A 4 -17.72 0.61 1.11
CA HIS A 4 -18.45 1.88 1.15
C HIS A 4 -18.24 2.75 -0.10
N TYR A 5 -17.27 2.41 -0.95
CA TYR A 5 -17.16 3.01 -2.28
C TYR A 5 -18.18 2.36 -3.21
N ASP A 6 -18.97 3.18 -3.89
CA ASP A 6 -19.83 2.72 -4.97
C ASP A 6 -18.96 2.60 -6.23
N LEU A 7 -18.54 1.37 -6.55
CA LEU A 7 -17.68 1.13 -7.70
C LEU A 7 -18.37 1.32 -9.05
N THR A 8 -19.69 1.51 -9.06
CA THR A 8 -20.45 1.84 -10.27
C THR A 8 -20.49 3.34 -10.54
N ASP A 9 -20.23 4.16 -9.52
CA ASP A 9 -20.07 5.60 -9.64
C ASP A 9 -18.62 5.99 -9.97
N ARG A 10 -18.45 6.84 -10.99
CA ARG A 10 -17.14 7.25 -11.48
C ARG A 10 -16.38 8.09 -10.47
N ALA A 11 -17.04 8.98 -9.73
CA ALA A 11 -16.38 9.84 -8.76
C ALA A 11 -15.91 9.03 -7.53
N SER A 12 -16.76 8.13 -7.04
CA SER A 12 -16.45 7.20 -5.96
C SER A 12 -15.33 6.23 -6.34
N TYR A 13 -15.32 5.69 -7.57
CA TYR A 13 -14.21 4.88 -8.06
C TYR A 13 -12.89 5.66 -8.14
N ARG A 14 -12.92 6.90 -8.67
CA ARG A 14 -11.72 7.78 -8.68
C ARG A 14 -11.19 8.02 -7.27
N ALA A 15 -12.06 8.25 -6.29
CA ALA A 15 -11.67 8.46 -4.90
C ALA A 15 -11.05 7.20 -4.27
N MET A 16 -11.57 6.01 -4.59
CA MET A 16 -10.97 4.73 -4.20
C MET A 16 -9.56 4.58 -4.75
N LEU A 17 -9.33 4.89 -6.04
CA LEU A 17 -8.01 4.83 -6.66
C LEU A 17 -7.04 5.86 -6.07
N GLU A 18 -7.49 7.07 -5.73
CA GLU A 18 -6.65 8.06 -5.04
C GLU A 18 -6.23 7.58 -3.65
N ALA A 19 -7.17 6.96 -2.90
CA ALA A 19 -6.86 6.41 -1.60
C ALA A 19 -5.77 5.33 -1.65
N HIS A 20 -5.86 4.45 -2.65
CA HIS A 20 -4.83 3.43 -2.86
C HIS A 20 -3.53 4.05 -3.33
N ALA A 21 -3.57 5.04 -4.23
CA ALA A 21 -2.37 5.66 -4.76
C ALA A 21 -1.56 6.40 -3.69
N GLU A 22 -2.22 7.08 -2.75
CA GLU A 22 -1.56 7.78 -1.65
C GLU A 22 -0.67 6.85 -0.80
N VAL A 23 -1.08 5.59 -0.63
CA VAL A 23 -0.36 4.61 0.19
C VAL A 23 0.57 3.75 -0.65
N LEU A 24 0.08 3.19 -1.75
CA LEU A 24 0.80 2.21 -2.56
C LEU A 24 2.08 2.80 -3.18
N LEU A 25 2.00 4.01 -3.75
CA LEU A 25 3.17 4.65 -4.36
C LEU A 25 4.29 4.84 -3.34
N ARG A 26 3.94 5.20 -2.10
CA ARG A 26 4.91 5.38 -1.03
C ARG A 26 5.49 4.05 -0.55
N LEU A 27 4.64 3.04 -0.34
CA LEU A 27 5.10 1.73 0.13
C LEU A 27 5.98 1.04 -0.91
N GLU A 28 5.59 1.05 -2.18
CA GLU A 28 6.40 0.45 -3.24
C GLU A 28 7.76 1.17 -3.38
N ALA A 29 7.80 2.49 -3.26
CA ALA A 29 9.06 3.25 -3.28
C ALA A 29 9.96 2.95 -2.06
N GLN A 30 9.39 2.63 -0.88
CA GLN A 30 10.19 2.20 0.27
C GLN A 30 10.72 0.78 0.08
N LEU A 31 9.89 -0.10 -0.48
CA LEU A 31 10.21 -1.51 -0.75
C LEU A 31 11.22 -1.67 -1.90
N ASP A 32 11.30 -0.74 -2.84
CA ASP A 32 12.32 -0.75 -3.92
C ASP A 32 13.76 -0.86 -3.40
N HIS A 33 14.01 -0.50 -2.14
CA HIS A 33 15.34 -0.58 -1.54
C HIS A 33 15.60 -1.86 -0.74
N CYS A 34 14.58 -2.66 -0.42
CA CYS A 34 14.73 -3.77 0.54
C CYS A 34 13.87 -5.02 0.27
N ALA A 35 12.88 -4.98 -0.62
CA ALA A 35 12.01 -6.13 -0.90
C ALA A 35 12.78 -7.38 -1.33
N GLU A 36 13.89 -7.19 -2.05
CA GLU A 36 14.77 -8.27 -2.52
C GLU A 36 15.48 -9.05 -1.40
N LEU A 37 15.43 -8.55 -0.16
CA LEU A 37 15.85 -9.31 1.02
C LEU A 37 14.91 -10.49 1.34
N VAL A 38 13.70 -10.50 0.76
CA VAL A 38 12.65 -11.52 0.99
C VAL A 38 12.20 -12.18 -0.33
N ILE A 39 12.01 -11.40 -1.39
CA ILE A 39 11.51 -11.85 -2.71
C ILE A 39 12.35 -11.31 -3.86
N ASP A 40 12.81 -12.17 -4.76
CA ASP A 40 13.66 -11.82 -5.91
C ASP A 40 12.89 -11.22 -7.10
N ASP A 41 11.58 -11.41 -7.16
CA ASP A 41 10.71 -10.96 -8.24
C ASP A 41 9.94 -9.66 -7.92
N TRP A 42 10.48 -8.80 -7.05
CA TRP A 42 9.82 -7.57 -6.60
C TRP A 42 9.40 -6.65 -7.76
N SER A 43 10.28 -6.49 -8.76
CA SER A 43 10.03 -5.64 -9.91
C SER A 43 8.74 -6.00 -10.67
N GLU A 44 8.43 -7.30 -10.76
CA GLU A 44 7.24 -7.85 -11.41
C GLU A 44 5.97 -7.72 -10.57
N ARG A 45 6.11 -7.55 -9.24
CA ARG A 45 4.96 -7.48 -8.31
C ARG A 45 4.40 -6.07 -8.16
N LYS A 46 5.14 -5.03 -8.54
CA LYS A 46 4.68 -3.65 -8.40
C LYS A 46 3.40 -3.38 -9.20
N ARG A 47 2.48 -2.64 -8.60
CA ARG A 47 1.20 -2.23 -9.22
C ARG A 47 1.08 -0.73 -9.43
N THR A 48 2.07 0.06 -9.00
CA THR A 48 2.07 1.52 -9.20
C THR A 48 1.89 1.91 -10.67
N ALA A 49 2.48 1.18 -11.62
CA ALA A 49 2.31 1.46 -13.05
C ALA A 49 0.84 1.31 -13.47
N LEU A 50 0.24 0.14 -13.18
CA LEU A 50 -1.16 -0.17 -13.49
C LEU A 50 -2.13 0.81 -12.85
N LEU A 51 -1.88 1.19 -11.59
CA LEU A 51 -2.70 2.19 -10.88
C LEU A 51 -2.60 3.57 -11.53
N ASN A 52 -1.42 3.99 -11.97
CA ASN A 52 -1.26 5.28 -12.64
C ASN A 52 -1.90 5.28 -14.03
N GLU A 53 -1.85 4.18 -14.77
CA GLU A 53 -2.56 4.01 -16.05
C GLU A 53 -4.08 4.13 -15.87
N ASP A 54 -4.66 3.38 -14.92
CA ASP A 54 -6.11 3.44 -14.65
C ASP A 54 -6.55 4.86 -14.22
N ARG A 55 -5.71 5.56 -13.42
CA ARG A 55 -5.95 6.96 -13.05
C ARG A 55 -5.88 7.90 -14.25
N HIS A 56 -4.93 7.68 -15.15
CA HIS A 56 -4.78 8.46 -16.37
C HIS A 56 -6.00 8.32 -17.28
N ASP A 57 -6.46 7.08 -17.50
CA ASP A 57 -7.65 6.77 -18.30
C ASP A 57 -8.94 7.40 -17.73
N LEU A 58 -8.98 7.64 -16.41
CA LEU A 58 -10.08 8.35 -15.74
C LEU A 58 -9.95 9.88 -15.76
N GLY A 59 -8.94 10.44 -16.44
CA GLY A 59 -8.67 11.88 -16.49
C GLY A 59 -8.30 12.44 -15.11
N MET A 60 -7.60 11.66 -14.28
CA MET A 60 -7.12 12.09 -12.97
C MET A 60 -5.75 12.74 -13.11
N VAL A 61 -5.55 13.88 -12.45
CA VAL A 61 -4.24 14.52 -12.38
C VAL A 61 -3.36 13.71 -11.43
N ARG A 62 -2.13 13.40 -11.86
CA ARG A 62 -1.15 12.67 -11.05
C ARG A 62 -0.93 13.42 -9.73
N LEU A 63 -1.14 12.76 -8.59
CA LEU A 63 -0.69 13.31 -7.32
C LEU A 63 0.83 13.58 -7.40
N PRO A 64 1.31 14.79 -7.08
CA PRO A 64 2.73 15.00 -6.92
C PRO A 64 3.22 14.06 -5.81
N ILE A 65 4.30 13.34 -6.10
CA ILE A 65 5.01 12.54 -5.08
C ILE A 65 5.40 13.54 -3.99
N GLN A 66 4.74 13.53 -2.83
CA GLN A 66 5.07 14.46 -1.76
C GLN A 66 6.44 14.10 -1.20
N GLY A 67 7.46 14.71 -1.80
CA GLY A 67 8.86 14.62 -1.46
C GLY A 67 9.52 15.96 -1.76
N LYS A 68 9.05 17.05 -1.14
CA LYS A 68 9.83 18.28 -0.97
C LYS A 68 9.44 18.95 0.35
N ALA A 69 10.43 19.09 1.22
CA ALA A 69 10.43 19.99 2.35
C ALA A 69 10.19 21.42 1.83
N VAL A 70 9.13 22.08 2.32
CA VAL A 70 8.97 23.53 2.18
C VAL A 70 9.69 24.14 3.38
N ILE A 71 10.88 24.68 3.15
CA ILE A 71 11.52 25.61 4.07
C ILE A 71 10.78 26.94 3.93
N GLY A 72 9.99 27.29 4.94
CA GLY A 72 9.30 28.57 5.08
C GLY A 72 9.10 28.86 6.56
N HIS A 73 9.46 30.07 6.99
CA HIS A 73 9.66 30.52 8.37
C HIS A 73 8.48 30.35 9.35
N VAL A 74 8.88 30.23 10.62
CA VAL A 74 8.14 30.04 11.87
C VAL A 74 7.10 31.14 12.17
N THR A 75 5.93 30.74 12.69
CA THR A 75 5.32 31.36 13.89
C THR A 75 4.68 30.28 14.78
N SER A 76 5.03 30.35 16.06
CA SER A 76 4.58 29.48 17.14
C SER A 76 3.18 29.88 17.61
N THR A 77 2.23 28.94 17.64
CA THR A 77 1.24 28.76 18.73
C THR A 77 0.52 27.41 18.53
N GLY A 78 0.40 26.66 19.63
CA GLY A 78 0.12 25.22 19.60
C GLY A 78 -1.29 24.82 19.20
N VAL A 79 -1.36 23.78 18.36
CA VAL A 79 -2.29 22.65 18.47
C VAL A 79 -1.49 21.40 18.06
N SER A 80 -1.28 20.49 19.01
CA SER A 80 -0.70 19.17 18.75
C SER A 80 -1.64 18.39 17.81
N THR A 81 -1.28 18.30 16.54
CA THR A 81 -1.83 17.33 15.59
C THR A 81 -0.66 16.49 15.12
N ALA A 82 -0.47 15.34 15.76
CA ALA A 82 0.73 14.52 15.62
C ALA A 82 1.08 14.19 14.15
N PRO A 83 2.28 14.55 13.65
CA PRO A 83 2.84 13.94 12.46
C PRO A 83 3.77 12.78 12.90
N LEU A 84 3.22 11.69 13.43
CA LEU A 84 4.03 10.55 13.92
C LEU A 84 3.88 9.24 13.11
N GLU A 85 2.90 9.08 12.23
CA GLU A 85 2.58 7.74 11.69
C GLU A 85 2.96 7.49 10.22
N SER A 86 3.39 8.49 9.46
CA SER A 86 3.92 8.25 8.10
C SER A 86 5.32 7.63 8.11
N GLY A 87 6.02 7.68 9.26
CA GLY A 87 7.38 7.22 9.43
C GLY A 87 7.52 5.79 9.97
N ARG A 88 6.48 5.21 10.59
CA ARG A 88 6.61 3.93 11.30
C ARG A 88 6.97 2.78 10.37
N ILE A 89 6.25 2.62 9.25
CA ILE A 89 6.59 1.60 8.24
C ILE A 89 8.02 1.81 7.72
N ARG A 90 8.40 3.05 7.42
CA ARG A 90 9.78 3.36 7.00
C ARG A 90 10.79 2.95 8.07
N GLN A 91 10.54 3.22 9.34
CA GLN A 91 11.42 2.82 10.44
C GLN A 91 11.55 1.29 10.53
N LEU A 92 10.43 0.56 10.43
CA LEU A 92 10.42 -0.91 10.46
C LEU A 92 11.18 -1.51 9.26
N LEU A 93 11.01 -0.94 8.06
CA LEU A 93 11.70 -1.38 6.85
C LEU A 93 13.20 -1.03 6.84
N ASN A 94 13.66 -0.11 7.69
CA ASN A 94 15.08 0.26 7.86
C ASN A 94 15.63 -0.20 9.22
N ASN A 95 15.07 -1.28 9.79
CA ASN A 95 15.57 -1.81 11.05
C ASN A 95 17.03 -2.29 10.90
N GLU A 96 17.90 -1.87 11.83
CA GLU A 96 19.32 -2.25 11.85
C GLU A 96 19.52 -3.75 12.14
N GLU A 97 18.56 -4.40 12.83
CA GLU A 97 18.53 -5.84 13.05
C GLU A 97 18.05 -6.55 11.77
N PRO A 98 18.91 -7.26 11.01
CA PRO A 98 18.55 -7.77 9.68
C PRO A 98 17.37 -8.75 9.69
N ALA A 99 17.24 -9.55 10.75
CA ALA A 99 16.13 -10.48 10.90
C ALA A 99 14.79 -9.75 11.11
N ARG A 100 14.78 -8.69 11.93
CA ARG A 100 13.58 -7.87 12.16
C ARG A 100 13.22 -7.06 10.93
N GLN A 101 14.21 -6.57 10.19
CA GLN A 101 14.00 -5.91 8.91
C GLN A 101 13.28 -6.83 7.91
N LYS A 102 13.80 -8.06 7.72
CA LYS A 102 13.17 -9.07 6.85
C LYS A 102 11.76 -9.42 7.29
N ALA A 103 11.52 -9.54 8.59
CA ALA A 103 10.18 -9.76 9.13
C ALA A 103 9.22 -8.62 8.81
N ALA A 104 9.65 -7.36 8.99
CA ALA A 104 8.84 -6.19 8.64
C ALA A 104 8.53 -6.11 7.13
N ILE A 105 9.51 -6.46 6.28
CA ILE A 105 9.33 -6.56 4.83
C ILE A 105 8.30 -7.64 4.51
N ALA A 106 8.41 -8.83 5.10
CA ALA A 106 7.46 -9.93 4.92
C ALA A 106 6.03 -9.53 5.33
N GLY A 107 5.88 -8.86 6.48
CA GLY A 107 4.58 -8.33 6.93
C GLY A 107 3.98 -7.28 6.00
N THR A 108 4.80 -6.37 5.48
CA THR A 108 4.34 -5.36 4.51
C THR A 108 3.93 -6.00 3.18
N LEU A 109 4.74 -6.93 2.67
CA LEU A 109 4.46 -7.68 1.45
C LEU A 109 3.20 -8.53 1.57
N TYR A 110 2.95 -9.14 2.74
CA TYR A 110 1.71 -9.88 3.01
C TYR A 110 0.46 -9.05 2.71
N VAL A 111 0.44 -7.78 3.14
CA VAL A 111 -0.69 -6.88 2.89
C VAL A 111 -0.81 -6.52 1.41
N LEU A 112 0.31 -6.12 0.78
CA LEU A 112 0.29 -5.71 -0.62
C LEU A 112 -0.09 -6.86 -1.55
N GLU A 113 0.49 -8.03 -1.33
CA GLU A 113 0.24 -9.23 -2.14
C GLU A 113 -1.13 -9.81 -1.85
N GLY A 114 -1.56 -9.91 -0.58
CA GLY A 114 -2.88 -10.40 -0.22
C GLY A 114 -4.03 -9.54 -0.75
N SER A 115 -3.82 -8.23 -0.90
CA SER A 115 -4.85 -7.31 -1.42
C SER A 115 -5.26 -7.60 -2.87
N ARG A 116 -4.46 -8.33 -3.66
CA ARG A 116 -4.74 -8.68 -5.06
C ARG A 116 -5.94 -9.62 -5.19
N LEU A 117 -6.07 -10.58 -4.27
CA LEU A 117 -7.21 -11.50 -4.24
C LEU A 117 -8.53 -10.73 -4.03
N GLY A 118 -8.54 -9.78 -3.09
CA GLY A 118 -9.67 -8.89 -2.86
C GLY A 118 -9.92 -7.96 -4.05
N GLY A 119 -8.86 -7.43 -4.67
CA GLY A 119 -8.93 -6.58 -5.86
C GLY A 119 -9.68 -7.25 -7.01
N ARG A 120 -9.40 -8.52 -7.32
CA ARG A 120 -10.09 -9.25 -8.40
C ARG A 120 -11.58 -9.39 -8.14
N PHE A 121 -12.00 -9.51 -6.88
CA PHE A 121 -13.41 -9.52 -6.52
C PHE A 121 -14.07 -8.15 -6.71
N LEU A 122 -13.35 -7.06 -6.44
CA LEU A 122 -13.81 -5.70 -6.70
C LEU A 122 -13.87 -5.39 -8.21
N ALA A 123 -12.89 -5.87 -8.99
CA ALA A 123 -12.83 -5.67 -10.44
C ALA A 123 -14.08 -6.21 -11.17
N ARG A 124 -14.69 -7.28 -10.66
CA ARG A 124 -15.94 -7.86 -11.21
C ARG A 124 -17.17 -6.97 -11.04
N ARG A 125 -17.10 -5.97 -10.16
CA ARG A 125 -18.19 -5.02 -9.89
C ARG A 125 -18.09 -3.73 -10.70
N LEU A 126 -16.99 -3.54 -11.43
CA LEU A 126 -16.80 -2.34 -12.22
C LEU A 126 -17.67 -2.37 -13.49
N PRO A 127 -18.22 -1.22 -13.91
CA PRO A 127 -18.78 -1.05 -15.24
C PRO A 127 -17.79 -1.45 -16.35
N PRO A 128 -18.24 -1.96 -17.51
CA PRO A 128 -17.35 -2.40 -18.59
C PRO A 128 -16.42 -1.32 -19.16
N ASP A 129 -16.80 -0.05 -19.05
CA ASP A 129 -16.05 1.12 -19.52
C ASP A 129 -15.04 1.65 -18.50
N PHE A 130 -14.98 1.07 -17.29
CA PHE A 130 -14.04 1.51 -16.26
C PHE A 130 -12.73 0.75 -16.38
N PRO A 131 -11.58 1.44 -16.27
CA PRO A 131 -10.29 0.79 -16.28
C PRO A 131 -10.13 -0.06 -15.01
N ARG A 132 -9.57 -1.26 -15.16
CA ARG A 132 -9.50 -2.25 -14.08
C ARG A 132 -8.13 -2.91 -13.91
N ARG A 133 -7.09 -2.44 -14.60
CA ARG A 133 -5.77 -3.08 -14.63
C ARG A 133 -5.17 -3.19 -13.23
N TYR A 134 -5.39 -2.19 -12.39
CA TYR A 134 -4.93 -2.17 -11.00
C TYR A 134 -5.60 -3.24 -10.13
N LEU A 135 -6.93 -3.35 -10.21
CA LEU A 135 -7.71 -4.27 -9.39
C LEU A 135 -7.64 -5.71 -9.91
N ASP A 136 -7.54 -5.89 -11.22
CA ASP A 136 -7.41 -7.18 -11.88
C ASP A 136 -5.94 -7.59 -12.10
N ALA A 137 -4.99 -6.82 -11.55
CA ALA A 137 -3.57 -7.13 -11.62
C ALA A 137 -3.33 -8.57 -11.14
N ASP A 138 -2.76 -9.39 -12.03
CA ASP A 138 -2.64 -10.81 -11.77
C ASP A 138 -1.74 -11.09 -10.56
N GLN A 139 -2.04 -12.20 -9.89
CA GLN A 139 -1.17 -12.81 -8.92
C GLN A 139 -1.13 -14.30 -9.23
N PRO A 140 -0.07 -14.76 -9.89
CA PRO A 140 0.12 -16.19 -10.10
C PRO A 140 0.04 -16.92 -8.77
N ALA A 141 -0.83 -17.93 -8.69
CA ALA A 141 -1.11 -18.65 -7.44
C ALA A 141 0.14 -19.32 -6.86
N ASP A 142 1.11 -19.65 -7.72
CA ASP A 142 2.41 -20.18 -7.32
C ASP A 142 3.28 -19.11 -6.65
N LYS A 143 3.29 -17.86 -7.15
CA LYS A 143 4.05 -16.75 -6.56
C LYS A 143 3.58 -16.37 -5.17
N TRP A 144 2.27 -16.45 -4.91
CA TRP A 144 1.72 -16.23 -3.57
C TRP A 144 2.07 -17.37 -2.62
N ARG A 145 1.93 -18.63 -3.08
CA ARG A 145 2.26 -19.81 -2.27
C ARG A 145 3.75 -19.86 -1.90
N LYS A 146 4.64 -19.67 -2.88
CA LYS A 146 6.10 -19.60 -2.68
C LYS A 146 6.50 -18.48 -1.72
N PHE A 147 5.76 -17.37 -1.72
CA PHE A 147 5.97 -16.30 -0.76
C PHE A 147 5.58 -16.72 0.67
N LEU A 148 4.42 -17.36 0.84
CA LEU A 148 3.98 -17.84 2.15
C LEU A 148 4.88 -18.96 2.71
N GLU A 149 5.41 -19.85 1.87
CA GLU A 149 6.37 -20.90 2.29
C GLU A 149 7.64 -20.31 2.93
N LYS A 150 8.02 -19.08 2.59
CA LYS A 150 9.16 -18.39 3.23
C LYS A 150 8.86 -17.98 4.67
N PHE A 151 7.59 -17.88 5.08
CA PHE A 151 7.22 -17.43 6.42
C PHE A 151 7.63 -18.44 7.49
N ASP A 152 7.55 -19.74 7.19
CA ASP A 152 7.93 -20.79 8.13
C ASP A 152 9.40 -20.66 8.55
N ALA A 153 10.27 -20.24 7.63
CA ALA A 153 11.68 -19.99 7.91
C ALA A 153 11.94 -18.58 8.49
N LEU A 154 11.30 -17.56 7.94
CA LEU A 154 11.57 -16.16 8.30
C LEU A 154 10.94 -15.74 9.64
N LEU A 155 9.78 -16.31 9.99
CA LEU A 155 8.96 -15.88 11.12
C LEU A 155 8.88 -16.96 12.21
N TYR A 156 9.84 -17.89 12.24
CA TYR A 156 9.90 -18.99 13.20
C TYR A 156 9.91 -18.53 14.67
N GLN A 157 10.60 -17.42 14.95
CA GLN A 157 10.66 -16.85 16.30
C GLN A 157 9.49 -15.89 16.54
N GLN A 158 8.87 -15.97 17.72
CA GLN A 158 7.76 -15.09 18.11
C GLN A 158 8.09 -13.60 17.91
N ALA A 159 9.30 -13.17 18.28
CA ALA A 159 9.71 -11.77 18.12
C ALA A 159 9.79 -11.30 16.66
N LEU A 160 10.02 -12.21 15.71
CA LEU A 160 10.00 -11.92 14.27
C LEU A 160 8.56 -11.91 13.76
N LEU A 161 7.73 -12.85 14.20
CA LEU A 161 6.30 -12.84 13.91
C LEU A 161 5.64 -11.53 14.38
N ASP A 162 5.95 -11.06 15.59
CA ASP A 162 5.45 -9.80 16.13
C ASP A 162 5.88 -8.60 15.26
N SER A 163 7.14 -8.59 14.82
CA SER A 163 7.67 -7.54 13.93
C SER A 163 6.98 -7.54 12.56
N ALA A 164 6.66 -8.71 12.01
CA ALA A 164 5.91 -8.84 10.76
C ALA A 164 4.45 -8.41 10.93
N ALA A 165 3.80 -8.85 12.02
CA ALA A 165 2.44 -8.47 12.35
C ALA A 165 2.31 -6.95 12.55
N GLU A 166 3.27 -6.33 13.25
CA GLU A 166 3.30 -4.88 13.43
C GLU A 166 3.36 -4.15 12.07
N ALA A 167 4.28 -4.54 11.19
CA ALA A 167 4.40 -3.92 9.86
C ALA A 167 3.14 -4.13 9.01
N ALA A 168 2.50 -5.29 9.09
CA ALA A 168 1.25 -5.56 8.41
C ALA A 168 0.11 -4.68 8.94
N VAL A 169 -0.03 -4.56 10.27
CA VAL A 169 -1.03 -3.69 10.91
C VAL A 169 -0.84 -2.24 10.51
N GLU A 170 0.40 -1.75 10.52
CA GLU A 170 0.72 -0.39 10.07
C GLU A 170 0.35 -0.16 8.60
N ALA A 171 0.62 -1.14 7.73
CA ALA A 171 0.23 -1.06 6.32
C ALA A 171 -1.29 -1.03 6.15
N PHE A 172 -2.04 -1.89 6.86
CA PHE A 172 -3.51 -1.85 6.88
C PHE A 172 -4.04 -0.50 7.38
N ALA A 173 -3.49 0.02 8.48
CA ALA A 173 -3.86 1.31 9.06
C ALA A 173 -3.59 2.48 8.11
N ALA A 174 -2.52 2.42 7.30
CA ALA A 174 -2.26 3.41 6.27
C ALA A 174 -3.33 3.42 5.18
N PHE A 175 -3.69 2.24 4.64
CA PHE A 175 -4.80 2.10 3.68
C PHE A 175 -6.14 2.53 4.29
N GLU A 176 -6.36 2.27 5.57
CA GLU A 176 -7.56 2.69 6.28
C GLU A 176 -7.71 4.19 6.39
N ARG A 177 -6.68 4.87 6.88
CA ARG A 177 -6.70 6.31 7.03
C ARG A 177 -6.90 7.00 5.69
N SER A 178 -6.18 6.57 4.65
CA SER A 178 -6.36 7.14 3.31
C SER A 178 -7.76 6.82 2.75
N GLY A 179 -8.23 5.58 2.91
CA GLY A 179 -9.57 5.17 2.50
C GLY A 179 -10.68 6.01 3.14
N ARG A 180 -10.62 6.27 4.45
CA ARG A 180 -11.58 7.13 5.14
C ARG A 180 -11.50 8.59 4.67
N LYS A 181 -10.28 9.12 4.52
CA LYS A 181 -10.02 10.50 4.05
C LYS A 181 -10.64 10.76 2.67
N TRP A 182 -10.49 9.85 1.72
CA TRP A 182 -11.01 10.02 0.37
C TRP A 182 -12.50 9.72 0.25
N LEU A 183 -13.03 8.79 1.07
CA LEU A 183 -14.47 8.53 1.13
C LEU A 183 -15.23 9.78 1.61
N MET A 184 -14.67 10.53 2.55
CA MET A 184 -15.26 11.81 3.01
C MET A 184 -15.23 12.91 1.94
N LYS A 185 -14.29 12.86 0.99
CA LYS A 185 -14.17 13.84 -0.10
C LYS A 185 -15.06 13.52 -1.31
N ALA A 186 -15.49 12.27 -1.43
CA ALA A 186 -16.33 11.79 -2.52
C ALA A 186 -17.84 11.95 -2.26
N LYS A 187 -18.21 12.29 -1.01
CA LYS A 187 -19.56 12.69 -0.61
C LYS A 187 -19.71 14.20 -0.78
#